data_AF-A0AAV1YDG7-F1
#
_entry.id   AF-A0AAV1YDG7-F1
#
_cell.length_a   1.000
_cell.length_b   1.000
_cell.length_c   1.000
_cell.angle_alpha   90.00
_cell.angle_beta   90.00
_cell.angle_gamma   90.00
#
_symmetry.space_group_name_H-M   'P 1'
#
loop_
_entity.id
_entity.type
_entity.pdbx_description
1 polymer ?
#
loop_
_entity_poly.entity_id
_entity_poly.type
_entity_poly.pdbx_seq_one_letter_code
_entity_poly.pdbx_strand_id
1 'polypeptide(L)'
;MGACVSSLNSTPATKTTAKPKARDAESFRRASTIMVMDMKGEIMEYMHPIPASHVISDNPAFFLCNSESLYIGTCMPRVPDEEELLPGRIYFLVPLSQSHNPLSLTLLCDLAIKASYALANVINRASLQRPSL
;
A
#
# COMPACT_ATOMS: atom_id res chain seq x y z
N MET A 1 39.94 22.67 34.61
CA MET A 1 39.72 21.23 34.83
C MET A 1 39.07 21.08 36.20
N GLY A 2 37.75 20.98 36.25
CA GLY A 2 36.99 20.93 37.50
C GLY A 2 36.04 19.74 37.46
N ALA A 3 36.23 18.81 38.39
CA ALA A 3 35.41 17.62 38.58
C ALA A 3 34.14 17.97 39.36
N CYS A 4 33.00 17.40 38.94
CA CYS A 4 31.79 17.39 39.75
C CYS A 4 31.34 15.94 39.91
N VAL A 5 31.46 15.46 41.14
CA VAL A 5 31.00 14.16 41.65
C VAL A 5 29.59 14.31 42.25
N SER A 6 28.89 13.17 42.29
CA SER A 6 27.77 12.80 43.19
C SER A 6 26.36 13.26 42.81
N SER A 7 25.44 12.29 42.63
CA SER A 7 24.56 11.84 43.73
C SER A 7 23.46 10.90 43.22
N LEU A 8 23.38 9.72 43.82
CA LEU A 8 22.18 8.88 43.84
C LEU A 8 21.18 9.50 44.81
N ASN A 9 19.92 9.62 44.41
CA ASN A 9 18.81 9.79 45.35
C ASN A 9 17.64 8.89 44.95
N SER A 10 17.17 8.11 45.91
CA SER A 10 16.07 7.14 45.83
C SER A 10 14.69 7.78 45.96
N THR A 11 13.76 7.35 45.09
CA THR A 11 12.28 7.13 45.18
C THR A 11 11.41 7.96 46.15
N PRO A 12 10.18 8.35 45.77
CA PRO A 12 9.03 7.45 45.98
C PRO A 12 7.98 7.40 44.85
N ALA A 13 7.21 6.32 44.88
CA ALA A 13 6.16 5.94 43.95
C ALA A 13 5.02 6.95 43.81
N THR A 14 4.54 7.17 42.58
CA THR A 14 3.14 6.97 42.17
C THR A 14 2.97 7.45 40.73
N LYS A 15 2.51 6.57 39.83
CA LYS A 15 1.39 6.80 38.90
C LYS A 15 1.37 5.72 37.81
N THR A 16 0.34 4.91 37.91
CA THR A 16 -0.40 4.31 36.80
C THR A 16 0.36 3.26 35.98
N THR A 17 0.13 2.01 36.34
CA THR A 17 0.23 0.84 35.48
C THR A 17 -0.74 0.96 34.29
N ALA A 18 -0.44 1.83 33.34
CA ALA A 18 -0.96 1.72 31.99
C ALA A 18 0.02 0.84 31.22
N LYS A 19 -0.13 -0.48 31.37
CA LYS A 19 0.42 -1.44 30.40
C LYS A 19 -0.15 -1.01 29.05
N PRO A 20 0.63 -0.54 28.07
CA PRO A 20 0.08 -0.37 26.74
C PRO A 20 -0.32 -1.78 26.32
N LYS A 21 -1.64 -2.02 26.32
CA LYS A 21 -2.21 -3.22 25.72
C LYS A 21 -1.84 -3.08 24.26
N ALA A 22 -0.77 -3.76 23.87
CA ALA A 22 -0.35 -3.92 22.49
C ALA A 22 -1.64 -4.25 21.74
N ARG A 23 -2.11 -3.29 20.93
CA ARG A 23 -3.19 -3.56 20.01
C ARG A 23 -2.64 -4.68 19.15
N ASP A 24 -3.28 -5.82 19.26
CA ASP A 24 -2.86 -7.06 18.64
C ASP A 24 -2.37 -6.74 17.22
N ALA A 25 -1.08 -6.98 17.00
CA ALA A 25 -0.40 -6.78 15.73
C ALA A 25 -0.84 -7.86 14.74
N GLU A 26 -2.15 -8.09 14.64
CA GLU A 26 -2.77 -9.04 13.74
C GLU A 26 -3.09 -8.36 12.40
N SER A 27 -2.11 -7.63 11.86
CA SER A 27 -2.07 -7.32 10.42
C SER A 27 -1.01 -8.12 9.68
N PHE A 28 -0.08 -8.80 10.40
CA PHE A 28 1.04 -9.54 9.83
C PHE A 28 0.70 -10.88 9.15
N ARG A 29 -0.59 -11.24 8.99
CA ARG A 29 -1.02 -12.58 8.53
C ARG A 29 -2.03 -12.57 7.39
N ARG A 30 -2.15 -11.47 6.64
CA ARG A 30 -2.66 -11.60 5.27
C ARG A 30 -1.44 -11.83 4.38
N ALA A 31 -1.44 -12.92 3.62
CA ALA A 31 -0.57 -12.97 2.45
C ALA A 31 -1.01 -11.79 1.59
N SER A 32 -0.22 -10.72 1.60
CA SER A 32 -0.60 -9.46 0.98
C SER A 32 -0.72 -9.73 -0.51
N THR A 33 -1.91 -9.72 -1.08
CA THR A 33 -2.12 -10.02 -2.50
C THR A 33 -1.63 -8.89 -3.39
N ILE A 34 -1.52 -9.14 -4.70
CA ILE A 34 -1.23 -8.10 -5.69
C ILE A 34 -2.54 -7.39 -6.00
N MET A 35 -2.53 -6.07 -5.95
CA MET A 35 -3.70 -5.24 -6.20
C MET A 35 -3.49 -4.43 -7.46
N VAL A 36 -4.26 -4.70 -8.51
CA VAL A 36 -4.28 -3.88 -9.72
C VAL A 36 -5.55 -3.04 -9.71
N MET A 37 -5.41 -1.72 -9.68
CA MET A 37 -6.53 -0.79 -9.65
C MET A 37 -6.61 0.02 -10.95
N ASP A 38 -7.77 0.09 -11.58
CA ASP A 38 -7.98 0.97 -12.73
C ASP A 38 -8.18 2.45 -12.30
N MET A 39 -8.24 3.35 -13.28
CA MET A 39 -8.47 4.78 -13.01
C MET A 39 -9.87 5.12 -12.48
N LYS A 40 -10.80 4.17 -12.51
CA LYS A 40 -12.15 4.32 -11.94
C LYS A 40 -12.21 3.88 -10.47
N GLY A 41 -11.21 3.14 -10.00
CA GLY A 41 -11.12 2.62 -8.64
C GLY A 41 -11.56 1.16 -8.51
N GLU A 42 -11.78 0.46 -9.61
CA GLU A 42 -12.05 -0.98 -9.59
C GLU A 42 -10.75 -1.75 -9.35
N ILE A 43 -10.79 -2.75 -8.46
CA ILE A 43 -9.61 -3.56 -8.09
C ILE A 43 -9.75 -5.00 -8.61
N MET A 44 -8.66 -5.48 -9.21
CA MET A 44 -8.38 -6.88 -9.49
C MET A 44 -7.30 -7.39 -8.53
N GLU A 45 -7.51 -8.58 -7.98
CA GLU A 45 -6.63 -9.19 -6.98
C GLU A 45 -5.96 -10.43 -7.56
N TYR A 46 -4.64 -10.56 -7.38
CA TYR A 46 -3.88 -11.75 -7.77
C TYR A 46 -3.14 -12.34 -6.56
N MET A 47 -3.17 -13.66 -6.44
CA MET A 47 -2.67 -14.38 -5.27
C MET A 47 -1.16 -14.69 -5.33
N HIS A 48 -0.57 -14.71 -6.52
CA HIS A 48 0.83 -15.08 -6.74
C HIS A 48 1.49 -14.07 -7.70
N PRO A 49 2.82 -13.89 -7.63
CA PRO A 49 3.55 -13.12 -8.62
C PRO A 49 3.16 -13.52 -10.04
N ILE A 50 2.88 -12.52 -10.86
CA ILE A 50 2.55 -12.66 -12.28
C ILE A 50 3.33 -11.60 -13.05
N PRO A 51 3.76 -11.87 -14.30
CA PRO A 51 4.37 -10.85 -15.12
C PRO A 51 3.35 -9.74 -15.43
N ALA A 52 3.81 -8.49 -15.51
CA ALA A 52 2.96 -7.36 -15.86
C ALA A 52 2.23 -7.58 -17.21
N SER A 53 2.88 -8.26 -18.16
CA SER A 53 2.30 -8.64 -19.45
C SER A 53 1.00 -9.44 -19.34
N HIS A 54 0.83 -10.22 -18.27
CA HIS A 54 -0.40 -10.97 -18.01
C HIS A 54 -1.61 -10.03 -17.93
N VAL A 55 -1.49 -8.96 -17.15
CA VAL A 55 -2.56 -7.96 -16.99
C VAL A 55 -2.75 -7.14 -18.26
N ILE A 56 -1.65 -6.76 -18.91
CA ILE A 56 -1.67 -5.92 -20.12
C ILE A 56 -2.25 -6.65 -21.32
N SER A 57 -2.11 -7.98 -21.40
CA SER A 57 -2.63 -8.76 -22.53
C SER A 57 -4.16 -8.61 -22.71
N ASP A 58 -4.90 -8.48 -21.61
CA ASP A 58 -6.34 -8.21 -21.60
C ASP A 58 -6.67 -6.71 -21.73
N ASN A 59 -5.68 -5.83 -21.59
CA ASN A 59 -5.83 -4.39 -21.51
C ASN A 59 -4.81 -3.65 -22.41
N PRO A 60 -4.81 -3.87 -23.74
CA PRO A 60 -3.74 -3.42 -24.64
C PRO A 60 -3.61 -1.90 -24.78
N ALA A 61 -4.66 -1.14 -24.42
CA ALA A 61 -4.64 0.32 -24.43
C ALA A 61 -4.08 0.94 -23.13
N PHE A 62 -3.54 0.11 -22.23
CA PHE A 62 -3.12 0.50 -20.89
C PHE A 62 -1.67 0.09 -20.61
N PHE A 63 -1.11 0.67 -19.55
CA PHE A 63 0.15 0.27 -18.95
C PHE A 63 0.00 0.20 -17.41
N LEU A 64 0.90 -0.51 -16.75
CA LEU A 64 0.93 -0.60 -15.30
C LEU A 64 1.94 0.38 -14.71
N CYS A 65 1.61 0.96 -13.56
CA CYS A 65 2.50 1.78 -12.76
C CYS A 65 2.49 1.30 -11.30
N ASN A 66 3.65 1.17 -10.67
CA ASN A 66 3.74 0.88 -9.24
C ASN A 66 3.38 2.12 -8.42
N SER A 67 2.48 1.99 -7.43
CA SER A 67 2.06 3.12 -6.59
C SER A 67 3.21 3.75 -5.80
N GLU A 68 4.27 2.99 -5.49
CA GLU A 68 5.44 3.46 -4.75
C GLU A 68 6.42 4.26 -5.61
N SER A 69 6.25 4.26 -6.94
CA SER A 69 7.15 4.93 -7.89
C SER A 69 6.59 6.24 -8.44
N LEU A 70 5.50 6.75 -7.87
CA LEU A 70 4.83 7.96 -8.34
C LEU A 70 5.47 9.23 -7.78
N TYR A 71 5.79 10.18 -8.68
CA TYR A 71 6.30 11.51 -8.32
C TYR A 71 5.55 12.61 -9.05
N ILE A 72 5.06 13.60 -8.30
CA ILE A 72 4.36 14.78 -8.83
C ILE A 72 5.29 15.52 -9.80
N GLY A 73 4.74 15.95 -10.94
CA GLY A 73 5.49 16.67 -11.98
C GLY A 73 6.30 15.76 -12.91
N THR A 74 6.23 14.44 -12.73
CA THR A 74 6.86 13.46 -13.63
C THR A 74 5.82 12.56 -14.29
N CYS A 75 6.12 12.01 -15.46
CA CYS A 75 5.26 10.99 -16.07
C CYS A 75 5.25 9.74 -15.20
N MET A 76 4.09 9.07 -15.10
CA MET A 76 3.97 7.84 -14.31
C MET A 76 4.88 6.74 -14.88
N PRO A 77 5.79 6.15 -14.07
CA PRO A 77 6.71 5.13 -14.57
C PRO A 77 5.97 3.86 -14.97
N ARG A 78 6.22 3.39 -16.19
CA ARG A 78 5.71 2.09 -16.65
C ARG A 78 6.50 0.96 -15.98
N VAL A 79 5.79 -0.03 -15.46
CA VAL A 79 6.33 -1.34 -15.10
C VAL A 79 6.63 -2.11 -16.40
N PRO A 80 7.86 -2.61 -16.61
CA PRO A 80 8.21 -3.46 -17.74
C PRO A 80 7.31 -4.69 -17.82
N ASP A 81 7.01 -5.15 -19.04
CA ASP A 81 6.03 -6.22 -19.26
C ASP A 81 6.51 -7.57 -18.69
N GLU A 82 7.82 -7.77 -18.60
CA GLU A 82 8.46 -8.97 -18.07
C GLU A 82 8.64 -8.93 -16.54
N GLU A 83 8.45 -7.76 -15.91
CA GLU A 83 8.61 -7.62 -14.45
C GLU A 83 7.45 -8.31 -13.73
N GLU A 84 7.77 -9.08 -12.69
CA GLU A 84 6.75 -9.70 -11.84
C GLU A 84 6.12 -8.68 -10.90
N LEU A 85 4.79 -8.63 -10.90
CA LEU A 85 4.02 -7.89 -9.92
C LEU A 85 4.13 -8.59 -8.56
N LEU A 86 4.45 -7.84 -7.52
CA LEU A 86 4.75 -8.41 -6.21
C LEU A 86 3.57 -8.34 -5.23
N PRO A 87 3.33 -9.42 -4.46
CA PRO A 87 2.39 -9.45 -3.34
C PRO A 87 2.59 -8.25 -2.38
N GLY A 88 1.50 -7.61 -1.97
CA GLY A 88 1.49 -6.47 -1.05
C GLY A 88 1.74 -5.12 -1.69
N ARG A 89 1.74 -5.07 -3.02
CA ARG A 89 1.85 -3.82 -3.78
C ARG A 89 0.54 -3.48 -4.47
N ILE A 90 0.38 -2.19 -4.71
CA ILE A 90 -0.70 -1.64 -5.52
C ILE A 90 -0.10 -1.16 -6.83
N TYR A 91 -0.70 -1.59 -7.93
CA TYR A 91 -0.38 -1.17 -9.27
C TYR A 91 -1.58 -0.46 -9.87
N PHE A 92 -1.33 0.66 -10.53
CA PHE A 92 -2.34 1.40 -11.26
C PHE A 92 -2.35 0.98 -12.72
N LEU A 93 -3.52 0.62 -13.24
CA LEU A 93 -3.74 0.38 -14.66
C LEU A 93 -4.17 1.69 -15.33
N VAL A 94 -3.24 2.26 -16.08
CA VAL A 94 -3.32 3.63 -16.61
C VAL A 94 -3.46 3.59 -18.14
N PRO A 95 -4.39 4.36 -18.75
CA PRO A 95 -4.47 4.47 -20.21
C PRO A 95 -3.17 5.01 -20.82
N LEU A 96 -2.75 4.45 -21.97
CA LEU A 96 -1.58 4.93 -22.70
C LEU A 96 -1.67 6.41 -23.09
N SER A 97 -2.87 6.96 -23.22
CA SER A 97 -3.07 8.41 -23.46
C SER A 97 -2.56 9.31 -22.33
N GLN A 98 -2.26 8.75 -21.15
CA GLN A 98 -1.71 9.48 -20.01
C GLN A 98 -0.20 9.26 -19.81
N SER A 99 0.47 8.44 -20.64
CA SER A 99 1.88 8.07 -20.45
C SER A 99 2.85 9.25 -20.51
N HIS A 100 2.50 10.30 -21.24
CA HIS A 100 3.32 11.50 -21.42
C HIS A 100 2.86 12.70 -20.58
N ASN A 101 1.83 12.51 -19.74
CA ASN A 101 1.31 13.58 -18.90
C ASN A 101 2.01 13.55 -17.53
N PRO A 102 2.62 14.66 -17.10
CA PRO A 102 3.12 14.78 -15.74
C PRO A 102 2.01 14.57 -14.71
N LEU A 103 2.28 13.76 -13.70
CA LEU A 103 1.37 13.48 -12.60
C LEU A 103 1.07 14.76 -11.83
N SER A 104 -0.20 15.17 -11.79
CA SER A 104 -0.66 16.28 -10.97
C SER A 104 -0.90 15.83 -9.53
N LEU A 105 -0.79 16.76 -8.58
CA LEU A 105 -1.17 16.50 -7.19
C LEU A 105 -2.64 16.07 -7.09
N THR A 106 -3.54 16.71 -7.86
CA THR A 106 -4.96 16.38 -7.87
C THR A 106 -5.22 14.93 -8.29
N LEU A 107 -4.56 14.46 -9.36
CA LEU A 107 -4.68 13.08 -9.82
C LEU A 107 -4.12 12.10 -8.79
N LEU A 108 -2.97 12.39 -8.19
CA LEU A 108 -2.39 11.53 -7.14
C LEU A 108 -3.33 11.41 -5.93
N CYS A 109 -3.92 12.52 -5.48
CA CYS A 109 -4.89 12.52 -4.39
C CYS A 109 -6.15 11.71 -4.73
N ASP A 110 -6.67 11.87 -5.95
CA ASP A 110 -7.83 11.11 -6.44
C ASP A 110 -7.55 9.60 -6.46
N LEU A 111 -6.38 9.18 -6.96
CA LEU A 111 -5.93 7.79 -6.93
C LEU A 111 -5.82 7.25 -5.50
N ALA A 112 -5.28 8.03 -4.56
CA ALA A 112 -5.15 7.62 -3.16
C ALA A 112 -6.51 7.42 -2.48
N ILE A 113 -7.48 8.30 -2.75
CA ILE A 113 -8.84 8.19 -2.22
C ILE A 113 -9.54 6.95 -2.77
N LYS A 114 -9.47 6.74 -4.10
CA LYS A 114 -10.04 5.55 -4.76
C LYS A 114 -9.42 4.26 -4.23
N ALA A 115 -8.10 4.21 -4.12
CA ALA A 115 -7.38 3.06 -3.56
C ALA A 115 -7.84 2.76 -2.13
N SER A 116 -7.96 3.79 -1.28
CA SER A 116 -8.42 3.61 0.11
C SER A 116 -9.82 2.98 0.18
N TYR A 117 -10.75 3.44 -0.65
CA TYR A 117 -12.10 2.89 -0.72
C TYR A 117 -12.11 1.44 -1.24
N ALA A 118 -11.40 1.20 -2.33
CA ALA A 118 -11.37 -0.12 -2.97
C ALA A 118 -10.69 -1.17 -2.08
N LEU A 119 -9.60 -0.81 -1.38
CA LEU A 119 -8.95 -1.67 -0.39
C LEU A 119 -9.84 -1.99 0.81
N ALA A 120 -10.59 -1.01 1.32
CA ALA A 120 -11.54 -1.25 2.39
C ALA A 120 -12.59 -2.30 1.98
N ASN A 121 -13.06 -2.25 0.74
CA ASN A 121 -13.99 -3.26 0.21
C ASN A 121 -13.36 -4.65 0.11
N VAL A 122 -12.11 -4.76 -0.30
CA VAL A 122 -11.40 -6.05 -0.34
C VAL A 122 -11.21 -6.63 1.07
N ILE A 123 -10.83 -5.79 2.04
CA ILE A 123 -10.70 -6.22 3.44
C ILE A 123 -12.04 -6.72 3.99
N ASN A 124 -13.14 -6.01 3.67
CA ASN A 124 -14.49 -6.42 4.09
C ASN A 124 -14.88 -7.77 3.47
N ARG A 125 -14.62 -7.99 2.18
CA ARG A 125 -14.87 -9.28 1.51
C ARG A 125 -14.08 -10.42 2.16
N ALA A 126 -12.81 -10.19 2.46
CA ALA A 126 -11.96 -11.17 3.14
C ALA A 126 -12.45 -11.49 4.57
N SER A 127 -13.06 -10.53 5.27
CA SER A 127 -13.61 -10.75 6.61
C SER A 127 -14.89 -11.62 6.62
N LEU A 128 -15.71 -11.52 5.56
CA LEU A 128 -16.93 -12.31 5.39
C LEU A 128 -16.66 -13.75 4.95
N GLN A 129 -15.47 -14.03 4.42
CA GLN A 129 -15.08 -15.38 3.99
C GLN A 129 -14.58 -16.27 5.13
N ARG A 130 -14.60 -15.83 6.40
CA ARG A 130 -14.31 -16.73 7.54
C ARG A 130 -15.50 -17.66 7.76
N PRO A 131 -15.39 -18.98 7.51
CA PRO A 131 -16.36 -19.91 8.05
C PRO A 131 -16.20 -19.90 9.56
N SER A 132 -17.30 -19.72 10.29
CA SER A 132 -17.37 -20.02 11.72
C SER A 132 -17.08 -21.51 11.89
N LEU A 133 -15.86 -21.85 12.31
CA LEU A 133 -15.50 -23.18 12.83
C LEU A 133 -15.94 -23.28 14.30
#